data_AF-A0A5S4FD79-F1
#
_entry.id   AF-A0A5S4FD79-F1
#
_cell.length_a   1.000
_cell.length_b   1.000
_cell.length_c   1.000
_cell.angle_alpha   90.00
_cell.angle_beta   90.00
_cell.angle_gamma   90.00
#
_symmetry.space_group_name_H-M   'P 1'
#
loop_
_entity.id
_entity.type
_entity.pdbx_description
1 polymer ?
#
loop_
_entity_poly.entity_id
_entity_poly.type
_entity_poly.pdbx_seq_one_letter_code
_entity_poly.pdbx_strand_id
1 'polypeptide(L)'
;MRGPARRLLLAPVTITATKPLLPTHVKGFLWVDTLFRGTRLVRDLEYYWNPRAANLTGQTIQFWDYLDRRHPGLDFAALSPDDLGHLYVRCHASGDIRPMDRLRHYTERVEREGWVHPATRAATRDWKRQLDLLGVHDPGLTADRPTVASIDETVELLARRHLCVDHRRHGGPAYLDGTRWGMPLRPVIGVDAHANYLLVILRDLIPRLAAGDEVLLVYDDDLAHDYALLARVLAELGARPSRLPLGRVPIGGVVRSSRHGGWDGHSLGRLAELCLREFDPPVYRLGMRLYFIAMLKRTASEPFRPDLLRRALSRAGRMLGEAGAAGATGDLPAYLRGFATPAGWVDPYRLTDGLFARRAPAALLDHVYL
;
A
#
# COMPACT_ATOMS: atom_id res chain seq x y z
N MET A 1 4.85 -17.24 34.04
CA MET A 1 3.96 -16.32 33.31
C MET A 1 4.53 -16.07 31.92
N ARG A 2 3.83 -16.48 30.85
CA ARG A 2 4.19 -16.00 29.49
C ARG A 2 3.84 -14.51 29.46
N GLY A 3 4.82 -13.65 29.13
CA GLY A 3 4.53 -12.23 28.93
C GLY A 3 3.44 -12.03 27.88
N PRO A 4 2.83 -10.82 27.80
CA PRO A 4 1.80 -10.54 26.80
C PRO A 4 2.30 -10.94 25.40
N ALA A 5 1.43 -11.58 24.62
CA ALA A 5 1.74 -11.97 23.26
C ALA A 5 2.14 -10.73 22.46
N ARG A 6 3.26 -10.80 21.73
CA ARG A 6 3.76 -9.66 20.95
C ARG A 6 2.85 -9.39 19.76
N ARG A 7 2.22 -8.22 19.76
CA ARG A 7 1.43 -7.70 18.65
C ARG A 7 2.30 -7.56 17.39
N LEU A 8 1.74 -7.91 16.24
CA LEU A 8 2.32 -7.59 14.93
C LEU A 8 1.58 -6.40 14.33
N LEU A 9 2.30 -5.34 13.96
CA LEU A 9 1.78 -4.21 13.21
C LEU A 9 2.08 -4.41 11.71
N LEU A 10 1.05 -4.56 10.90
CA LEU A 10 1.15 -4.55 9.44
C LEU A 10 1.02 -3.12 8.92
N ALA A 11 2.11 -2.61 8.34
CA ALA A 11 2.22 -1.24 7.85
C ALA A 11 2.66 -1.23 6.38
N PRO A 12 1.72 -1.40 5.43
CA PRO A 12 2.03 -1.25 4.02
C PRO A 12 2.23 0.22 3.63
N VAL A 13 2.97 0.44 2.54
CA VAL A 13 3.11 1.75 1.92
C VAL A 13 1.75 2.31 1.53
N THR A 14 1.43 3.50 2.03
CA THR A 14 0.20 4.20 1.68
C THR A 14 0.36 4.87 0.32
N ILE A 15 -0.66 4.77 -0.54
CA ILE A 15 -0.70 5.43 -1.85
C ILE A 15 -1.87 6.40 -1.93
N THR A 16 -1.68 7.51 -2.66
CA THR A 16 -2.72 8.52 -2.87
C THR A 16 -3.57 8.19 -4.09
N ALA A 17 -4.88 8.36 -3.98
CA ALA A 17 -5.82 8.29 -5.10
C ALA A 17 -5.72 9.53 -6.00
N THR A 18 -4.69 9.59 -6.84
CA THR A 18 -4.51 10.63 -7.89
C THR A 18 -4.72 10.10 -9.31
N LYS A 19 -5.02 8.81 -9.45
CA LYS A 19 -5.02 8.04 -10.69
C LYS A 19 -5.82 6.74 -10.47
N PRO A 20 -6.18 5.96 -11.50
CA PRO A 20 -6.87 4.70 -11.28
C PRO A 20 -5.98 3.66 -10.58
N LEU A 21 -6.60 2.62 -10.00
CA LEU A 21 -5.87 1.44 -9.54
C LEU A 21 -5.31 0.71 -10.77
N LEU A 22 -4.02 0.43 -10.76
CA LEU A 22 -3.27 -0.22 -11.84
C LEU A 22 -2.80 -1.59 -11.36
N PRO A 23 -2.34 -2.50 -12.23
CA PRO A 23 -1.95 -3.85 -11.84
C PRO A 23 -0.97 -3.91 -10.65
N THR A 24 -0.02 -2.97 -10.57
CA THR A 24 0.87 -2.83 -9.40
C THR A 24 0.12 -2.53 -8.11
N HIS A 25 -0.85 -1.60 -8.12
CA HIS A 25 -1.65 -1.28 -6.93
C HIS A 25 -2.55 -2.47 -6.55
N VAL A 26 -3.17 -3.12 -7.53
CA VAL A 26 -4.03 -4.30 -7.35
C VAL A 26 -3.23 -5.44 -6.70
N LYS A 27 -2.02 -5.70 -7.20
CA LYS A 27 -1.08 -6.66 -6.58
C LYS A 27 -0.84 -6.32 -5.12
N GLY A 28 -0.49 -5.07 -4.81
CA GLY A 28 -0.26 -4.60 -3.45
C GLY A 28 -1.44 -4.88 -2.52
N PHE A 29 -2.65 -4.46 -2.92
CA PHE A 29 -3.86 -4.68 -2.12
C PHE A 29 -4.18 -6.15 -1.91
N LEU A 30 -4.12 -6.98 -2.96
CA LEU A 30 -4.42 -8.42 -2.84
C LEU A 30 -3.39 -9.15 -1.97
N TRP A 31 -2.11 -8.83 -2.11
CA TRP A 31 -1.06 -9.38 -1.25
C TRP A 31 -1.27 -9.04 0.22
N VAL A 32 -1.52 -7.76 0.52
CA VAL A 32 -1.72 -7.29 1.89
C VAL A 32 -3.02 -7.85 2.49
N ASP A 33 -4.10 -7.94 1.70
CA ASP A 33 -5.37 -8.53 2.13
C ASP A 33 -5.23 -10.02 2.48
N THR A 34 -4.63 -10.82 1.61
CA THR A 34 -4.38 -12.25 1.89
C THR A 34 -3.43 -12.43 3.09
N LEU A 35 -2.40 -11.60 3.20
CA LEU A 35 -1.51 -11.59 4.37
C LEU A 35 -2.28 -11.30 5.65
N PHE A 36 -3.08 -10.23 5.66
CA PHE A 36 -3.87 -9.79 6.80
C PHE A 36 -4.86 -10.87 7.22
N ARG A 37 -5.67 -11.37 6.27
CA ARG A 37 -6.69 -12.38 6.54
C ARG A 37 -6.11 -13.71 7.00
N GLY A 38 -5.00 -14.17 6.43
CA GLY A 38 -4.32 -15.38 6.87
C GLY A 38 -3.67 -15.22 8.24
N THR A 39 -2.96 -14.10 8.46
CA THR A 39 -2.18 -13.88 9.69
C THR A 39 -3.08 -13.63 10.90
N ARG A 40 -4.17 -12.87 10.76
CA ARG A 40 -5.09 -12.57 11.89
C ARG A 40 -5.77 -13.81 12.47
N LEU A 41 -5.82 -14.92 11.74
CA LEU A 41 -6.40 -16.18 12.20
C LEU A 41 -5.45 -17.00 13.08
N VAL A 42 -4.17 -16.64 13.11
CA VAL A 42 -3.13 -17.38 13.87
C VAL A 42 -2.33 -16.48 14.80
N ARG A 43 -2.52 -15.15 14.73
CA ARG A 43 -1.74 -14.17 15.48
C ARG A 43 -2.53 -12.87 15.68
N ASP A 44 -2.27 -12.19 16.81
CA ASP A 44 -2.72 -10.83 17.04
C ASP A 44 -2.04 -9.84 16.07
N LEU A 45 -2.85 -9.17 15.27
CA LEU A 45 -2.42 -8.37 14.12
C LEU A 45 -3.22 -7.08 14.03
N GLU A 46 -2.51 -5.96 14.04
CA GLU A 46 -3.06 -4.64 13.71
C GLU A 46 -2.69 -4.29 12.27
N TYR A 47 -3.70 -3.99 11.44
CA TYR A 47 -3.48 -3.44 10.11
C TYR A 47 -3.59 -1.91 10.15
N TYR A 48 -2.45 -1.24 10.03
CA TYR A 48 -2.38 0.20 10.02
C TYR A 48 -2.19 0.79 8.61
N TRP A 49 -3.09 1.69 8.26
CA TRP A 49 -3.09 2.48 7.03
C TRP A 49 -3.53 3.90 7.35
N ASN A 50 -2.80 4.92 6.92
CA ASN A 50 -3.23 6.30 7.11
C ASN A 50 -3.30 7.03 5.75
N PRO A 51 -4.50 7.35 5.23
CA PRO A 51 -4.59 8.08 3.96
C PRO A 51 -4.05 9.51 4.07
N ARG A 52 -4.01 10.10 5.28
CA ARG A 52 -3.44 11.43 5.51
C ARG A 52 -1.94 11.44 5.19
N ALA A 53 -1.22 10.36 5.47
CA ALA A 53 0.20 10.24 5.16
C ALA A 53 0.49 10.41 3.66
N ALA A 54 -0.32 9.77 2.82
CA ALA A 54 -0.19 9.86 1.37
C ALA A 54 -0.58 11.26 0.84
N ASN A 55 -1.60 11.88 1.43
CA ASN A 55 -2.08 13.21 1.05
C ASN A 55 -1.05 14.33 1.31
N LEU A 56 -0.18 14.16 2.30
CA LEU A 56 0.85 15.13 2.67
C LEU A 56 2.11 15.09 1.80
N THR A 57 2.17 14.17 0.83
CA THR A 57 3.32 14.09 -0.07
C THR A 57 3.34 15.28 -1.04
N GLY A 58 4.54 15.79 -1.34
CA GLY A 58 4.70 16.89 -2.28
C GLY A 58 4.07 16.59 -3.66
N GLN A 59 4.17 15.33 -4.11
CA GLN A 59 3.53 14.88 -5.35
C GLN A 59 2.00 15.06 -5.35
N THR A 60 1.34 14.76 -4.24
CA THR A 60 -0.12 14.94 -4.13
C THR A 60 -0.50 16.41 -4.08
N ILE A 61 0.20 17.20 -3.26
CA ILE A 61 -0.07 18.63 -3.10
C ILE A 61 0.18 19.39 -4.40
N GLN A 62 1.26 19.09 -5.11
CA GLN A 62 1.52 19.67 -6.44
C GLN A 62 0.43 19.32 -7.45
N PHE A 63 -0.11 18.10 -7.40
CA PHE A 63 -1.21 17.73 -8.27
C PHE A 63 -2.50 18.48 -7.94
N TRP A 64 -2.82 18.67 -6.65
CA TRP A 64 -3.98 19.48 -6.24
C TRP A 64 -3.86 20.93 -6.70
N ASP A 65 -2.70 21.56 -6.50
CA ASP A 65 -2.41 22.90 -7.01
C ASP A 65 -2.57 22.98 -8.54
N TYR A 66 -2.04 21.99 -9.27
CA TYR A 66 -2.21 21.92 -10.72
C TYR A 66 -3.69 21.87 -11.12
N LEU A 67 -4.50 21.05 -10.45
CA LEU A 67 -5.93 20.93 -10.72
C LEU A 67 -6.67 22.25 -10.47
N ASP A 68 -6.47 22.86 -9.31
CA ASP A 68 -7.16 24.09 -8.92
C ASP A 68 -6.79 25.27 -9.84
N ARG A 69 -5.54 25.33 -10.34
CA ARG A 69 -5.11 26.40 -11.25
C ARG A 69 -5.51 26.18 -12.70
N ARG A 70 -5.40 24.96 -13.21
CA ARG A 70 -5.57 24.66 -14.65
C ARG A 70 -6.98 24.21 -15.00
N HIS A 71 -7.74 23.74 -14.02
CA HIS A 71 -9.07 23.19 -14.20
C HIS A 71 -10.07 23.74 -13.17
N PRO A 72 -10.16 25.08 -12.99
CA PRO A 72 -11.08 25.66 -12.03
C PRO A 72 -12.53 25.31 -12.39
N GLY A 73 -13.31 24.91 -11.40
CA GLY A 73 -14.72 24.55 -11.57
C GLY A 73 -14.98 23.19 -12.23
N LEU A 74 -13.95 22.36 -12.46
CA LEU A 74 -14.14 21.01 -12.96
C LEU A 74 -14.92 20.16 -11.93
N ASP A 75 -16.01 19.54 -12.35
CA ASP A 75 -16.74 18.59 -11.52
C ASP A 75 -16.01 17.24 -11.47
N PHE A 76 -15.17 17.08 -10.44
CA PHE A 76 -14.44 15.85 -10.21
C PHE A 76 -15.31 14.65 -9.85
N ALA A 77 -16.57 14.84 -9.43
CA ALA A 77 -17.46 13.73 -9.14
C ALA A 77 -17.99 13.06 -10.42
N ALA A 78 -18.06 13.81 -11.53
CA ALA A 78 -18.45 13.30 -12.84
C ALA A 78 -17.25 12.75 -13.66
N LEU A 79 -16.02 12.98 -13.19
CA LEU A 79 -14.80 12.57 -13.89
C LEU A 79 -14.51 11.08 -13.66
N SER A 80 -14.20 10.34 -14.72
CA SER A 80 -13.77 8.95 -14.56
C SER A 80 -12.39 8.88 -13.88
N PRO A 81 -12.07 7.77 -13.16
CA PRO A 81 -10.73 7.56 -12.62
C PRO A 81 -9.63 7.66 -13.67
N ASP A 82 -9.90 7.20 -14.89
CA ASP A 82 -8.94 7.20 -16.00
C ASP A 82 -8.72 8.63 -16.49
N ASP A 83 -9.77 9.44 -16.64
CA ASP A 83 -9.63 10.86 -17.00
C ASP A 83 -8.85 11.66 -15.96
N LEU A 84 -9.08 11.39 -14.66
CA LEU A 84 -8.27 11.96 -13.59
C LEU A 84 -6.80 11.52 -13.68
N GLY A 85 -6.57 10.24 -14.00
CA GLY A 85 -5.24 9.72 -14.28
C GLY A 85 -4.54 10.45 -15.42
N HIS A 86 -5.26 10.81 -16.48
CA HIS A 86 -4.70 11.61 -17.57
C HIS A 86 -4.36 13.05 -17.15
N LEU A 87 -5.17 13.67 -16.28
CA LEU A 87 -4.82 14.96 -15.67
C LEU A 87 -3.53 14.85 -14.86
N TYR A 88 -3.37 13.75 -14.12
CA TYR A 88 -2.15 13.47 -13.36
C TYR A 88 -0.92 13.34 -14.26
N VAL A 89 -1.04 12.63 -15.39
CA VAL A 89 0.04 12.54 -16.39
C VAL A 89 0.38 13.93 -16.95
N ARG A 90 -0.62 14.73 -17.31
CA ARG A 90 -0.41 16.11 -17.80
C ARG A 90 0.29 17.00 -16.78
N CYS A 91 -0.09 16.91 -15.50
CA CYS A 91 0.59 17.63 -14.42
C CYS A 91 2.09 17.33 -14.40
N HIS A 92 2.48 16.06 -14.43
CA HIS A 92 3.89 15.65 -14.40
C HIS A 92 4.64 16.01 -15.70
N ALA A 93 3.97 16.00 -16.85
CA ALA A 93 4.58 16.40 -18.12
C ALA A 93 4.73 17.92 -18.26
N SER A 94 3.95 18.72 -17.53
CA SER A 94 3.91 20.17 -17.70
C SER A 94 5.17 20.91 -17.23
N GLY A 95 5.93 20.32 -16.30
CA GLY A 95 7.04 20.99 -15.62
C GLY A 95 6.62 22.17 -14.71
N ASP A 96 5.32 22.44 -14.59
CA ASP A 96 4.74 23.57 -13.84
C ASP A 96 4.65 23.26 -12.33
N ILE A 97 5.81 22.95 -11.74
CA ILE A 97 5.94 22.61 -10.33
C ILE A 97 6.22 23.87 -9.51
N ARG A 98 5.40 24.12 -8.49
CA ARG A 98 5.62 25.21 -7.54
C ARG A 98 6.44 24.76 -6.33
N PRO A 99 7.26 25.65 -5.76
CA PRO A 99 7.89 25.45 -4.46
C PRO A 99 6.87 25.11 -3.37
N MET A 100 7.20 24.17 -2.47
CA MET A 100 6.24 23.67 -1.46
C MET A 100 5.86 24.72 -0.41
N ASP A 101 6.72 25.69 -0.12
CA ASP A 101 6.42 26.81 0.77
C ASP A 101 5.22 27.63 0.29
N ARG A 102 5.04 27.77 -1.03
CA ARG A 102 3.87 28.41 -1.66
C ARG A 102 2.61 27.55 -1.57
N LEU A 103 2.76 26.24 -1.38
CA LEU A 103 1.67 25.27 -1.31
C LEU A 103 1.31 24.88 0.14
N ARG A 104 1.91 25.55 1.13
CA ARG A 104 1.73 25.27 2.56
C ARG A 104 0.27 25.29 3.02
N HIS A 105 -0.56 26.11 2.39
CA HIS A 105 -1.99 26.17 2.69
C HIS A 105 -2.71 24.82 2.47
N TYR A 106 -2.26 23.98 1.52
CA TYR A 106 -2.79 22.62 1.38
C TYR A 106 -2.33 21.72 2.53
N THR A 107 -1.04 21.73 2.88
CA THR A 107 -0.52 20.91 3.99
C THR A 107 -1.21 21.27 5.30
N GLU A 108 -1.38 22.56 5.59
CA GLU A 108 -2.00 23.04 6.82
C GLU A 108 -3.47 22.61 6.90
N ARG A 109 -4.23 22.67 5.80
CA ARG A 109 -5.61 22.19 5.76
C ARG A 109 -5.70 20.68 5.96
N VAL A 110 -4.81 19.89 5.36
CA VAL A 110 -4.77 18.44 5.58
C VAL A 110 -4.50 18.12 7.05
N GLU A 111 -3.49 18.77 7.65
CA GLU A 111 -3.12 18.52 9.05
C GLU A 111 -4.21 18.97 10.03
N ARG A 112 -4.74 20.19 9.88
CA ARG A 112 -5.68 20.79 10.84
C ARG A 112 -7.11 20.28 10.69
N GLU A 113 -7.56 20.11 9.45
CA GLU A 113 -8.98 19.87 9.14
C GLU A 113 -9.23 18.46 8.59
N GLY A 114 -8.18 17.66 8.38
CA GLY A 114 -8.32 16.39 7.65
C GLY A 114 -8.76 16.60 6.22
N TRP A 115 -8.55 17.79 5.67
CA TRP A 115 -9.05 18.15 4.35
C TRP A 115 -8.42 17.28 3.26
N VAL A 116 -9.23 16.87 2.29
CA VAL A 116 -8.80 16.13 1.11
C VAL A 116 -9.37 16.83 -0.12
N HIS A 117 -8.57 17.00 -1.18
CA HIS A 117 -9.04 17.62 -2.42
C HIS A 117 -10.21 16.84 -3.05
N PRO A 118 -11.23 17.52 -3.64
CA PRO A 118 -12.39 16.86 -4.27
C PRO A 118 -12.03 15.73 -5.24
N ALA A 119 -11.01 15.94 -6.09
CA ALA A 119 -10.53 14.91 -7.02
C ALA A 119 -10.04 13.64 -6.34
N THR A 120 -9.24 13.76 -5.27
CA THR A 120 -8.76 12.61 -4.51
C THR A 120 -9.91 11.94 -3.76
N ARG A 121 -10.89 12.69 -3.25
CA ARG A 121 -12.10 12.10 -2.65
C ARG A 121 -12.91 11.29 -3.67
N ALA A 122 -13.11 11.82 -4.87
CA ALA A 122 -13.82 11.11 -5.95
C ALA A 122 -13.09 9.80 -6.31
N ALA A 123 -11.79 9.87 -6.60
CA ALA A 123 -10.98 8.70 -6.92
C ALA A 123 -10.94 7.67 -5.79
N THR A 124 -10.88 8.11 -4.52
CA THR A 124 -10.89 7.20 -3.36
C THR A 124 -12.21 6.45 -3.24
N ARG A 125 -13.36 7.10 -3.53
CA ARG A 125 -14.67 6.41 -3.58
C ARG A 125 -14.70 5.35 -4.67
N ASP A 126 -14.12 5.63 -5.83
CA ASP A 126 -14.02 4.66 -6.92
C ASP A 126 -13.10 3.49 -6.58
N TRP A 127 -11.93 3.77 -6.00
CA TRP A 127 -11.03 2.75 -5.49
C TRP A 127 -11.72 1.86 -4.47
N LYS A 128 -12.43 2.45 -3.51
CA LYS A 128 -13.17 1.70 -2.50
C LYS A 128 -14.18 0.77 -3.14
N ARG A 129 -15.03 1.26 -4.05
CA ARG A 129 -16.01 0.43 -4.77
C ARG A 129 -15.35 -0.74 -5.52
N GLN A 130 -14.23 -0.48 -6.20
CA GLN A 130 -13.51 -1.52 -6.95
C GLN A 130 -12.85 -2.55 -6.03
N LEU A 131 -12.32 -2.14 -4.88
CA LEU A 131 -11.72 -3.01 -3.89
C LEU A 131 -12.78 -3.82 -3.12
N ASP A 132 -13.93 -3.22 -2.81
CA ASP A 132 -15.08 -3.91 -2.22
C ASP A 132 -15.60 -5.02 -3.17
N LEU A 133 -15.62 -4.76 -4.49
CA LEU A 133 -15.96 -5.76 -5.50
C LEU A 133 -14.98 -6.95 -5.51
N LEU A 134 -13.68 -6.67 -5.34
CA LEU A 134 -12.64 -7.69 -5.15
C LEU A 134 -12.69 -8.38 -3.77
N GLY A 135 -13.58 -7.96 -2.87
CA GLY A 135 -13.63 -8.46 -1.50
C GLY A 135 -12.35 -8.15 -0.72
N VAL A 136 -11.66 -7.05 -1.03
CA VAL A 136 -10.48 -6.62 -0.25
C VAL A 136 -10.96 -6.00 1.06
N HIS A 137 -10.33 -6.36 2.17
CA HIS A 137 -10.57 -5.72 3.46
C HIS A 137 -10.24 -4.22 3.38
N ASP A 138 -11.18 -3.36 3.77
CA ASP A 138 -10.98 -1.92 3.75
C ASP A 138 -9.96 -1.50 4.85
N PRO A 139 -8.76 -1.04 4.48
CA PRO A 139 -7.77 -0.61 5.46
C PRO A 139 -8.12 0.72 6.14
N GLY A 140 -9.22 1.36 5.74
CA GLY A 140 -9.60 2.71 6.11
C GLY A 140 -9.25 3.71 5.01
N LEU A 141 -9.54 3.40 3.75
CA LEU A 141 -9.22 4.25 2.59
C LEU A 141 -9.81 5.66 2.71
N THR A 142 -11.00 5.77 3.31
CA THR A 142 -11.71 7.04 3.54
C THR A 142 -11.69 7.49 4.99
N ALA A 143 -10.97 6.79 5.87
CA ALA A 143 -10.94 7.12 7.29
C ALA A 143 -10.06 8.36 7.50
N ASP A 144 -10.61 9.38 8.18
CA ASP A 144 -9.77 10.45 8.68
C ASP A 144 -9.02 9.96 9.91
N ARG A 145 -7.70 9.83 9.79
CA ARG A 145 -6.79 9.39 10.84
C ARG A 145 -5.76 10.49 11.07
N PRO A 146 -5.94 11.34 12.10
CA PRO A 146 -4.95 12.33 12.45
C PRO A 146 -3.58 11.70 12.70
N THR A 147 -2.55 12.43 12.28
CA THR A 147 -1.15 12.13 12.61
C THR A 147 -0.97 12.31 14.12
N VAL A 148 -0.31 11.35 14.77
CA VAL A 148 -0.27 11.31 16.25
C VAL A 148 0.78 12.24 16.81
N ALA A 149 1.97 12.25 16.20
CA ALA A 149 3.02 13.20 16.52
C ALA A 149 3.04 14.34 15.51
N SER A 150 3.62 15.48 15.89
CA SER A 150 4.00 16.55 14.97
C SER A 150 5.34 16.25 14.28
N ILE A 151 5.67 17.06 13.26
CA ILE A 151 6.99 17.01 12.60
C ILE A 151 8.10 17.30 13.62
N ASP A 152 7.93 18.35 14.43
CA ASP A 152 8.95 18.79 15.37
C ASP A 152 9.19 17.78 16.49
N GLU A 153 8.15 17.21 17.08
CA GLU A 153 8.28 16.15 18.09
C GLU A 153 9.01 14.92 17.53
N THR A 154 8.70 14.55 16.28
CA THR A 154 9.34 13.41 15.62
C THR A 154 10.82 13.67 15.36
N VAL A 155 11.17 14.85 14.83
CA VAL A 155 12.56 15.22 14.58
C VAL A 155 13.35 15.34 15.89
N GLU A 156 12.78 15.96 16.92
CA GLU A 156 13.43 16.10 18.22
C GLU A 156 13.70 14.73 18.85
N LEU A 157 12.73 13.80 18.80
CA LEU A 157 12.93 12.43 19.25
C LEU A 157 14.08 11.75 18.49
N LEU A 158 14.09 11.83 17.16
CA LEU A 158 15.13 11.21 16.35
C LEU A 158 16.50 11.82 16.62
N ALA A 159 16.59 13.15 16.79
CA ALA A 159 17.82 13.86 17.12
C ALA A 159 18.36 13.45 18.51
N ARG A 160 17.49 13.34 19.52
CA ARG A 160 17.87 12.86 20.87
C ARG A 160 18.40 11.41 20.86
N ARG A 161 18.04 10.62 19.85
CA ARG A 161 18.55 9.25 19.63
C ARG A 161 19.72 9.20 18.65
N HIS A 162 20.24 10.34 18.20
CA HIS A 162 21.28 10.46 17.19
C HIS A 162 20.93 9.76 15.86
N LEU A 163 19.63 9.70 15.53
CA LEU A 163 19.09 9.14 14.28
C LEU A 163 18.74 10.22 13.25
N CYS A 164 18.96 11.48 13.59
CA CYS A 164 18.66 12.62 12.74
C CYS A 164 19.74 13.69 12.89
N VAL A 165 20.11 14.31 11.77
CA VAL A 165 20.91 15.54 11.70
C VAL A 165 19.94 16.68 11.38
N ASP A 166 19.66 17.53 12.36
CA ASP A 166 18.72 18.65 12.23
C ASP A 166 19.45 19.99 12.06
N HIS A 167 19.48 20.51 10.82
CA HIS A 167 20.04 21.83 10.52
C HIS A 167 18.96 22.93 10.41
N ARG A 168 17.69 22.65 10.73
CA ARG A 168 16.58 23.60 10.51
C ARG A 168 16.72 24.91 11.27
N ARG A 169 17.30 24.88 12.47
CA ARG A 169 17.61 26.09 13.26
C ARG A 169 18.59 27.05 12.57
N HIS A 170 19.32 26.58 11.56
CA HIS A 170 20.24 27.36 10.74
C HIS A 170 19.68 27.61 9.32
N GLY A 171 18.37 27.40 9.10
CA GLY A 171 17.75 27.48 7.78
C GLY A 171 18.06 26.30 6.86
N GLY A 172 18.70 25.24 7.37
CA GLY A 172 19.07 24.05 6.62
C GLY A 172 18.03 22.92 6.65
N PRO A 173 18.26 21.86 5.87
CA PRO A 173 17.40 20.66 5.85
C PRO A 173 17.56 19.79 7.11
N ALA A 174 16.71 18.77 7.23
CA ALA A 174 16.89 17.68 8.20
C ALA A 174 17.11 16.34 7.48
N TYR A 175 17.99 15.51 8.01
CA TYR A 175 18.36 14.21 7.44
C TYR A 175 18.15 13.10 8.46
N LEU A 176 17.65 11.94 8.01
CA LEU A 176 17.82 10.70 8.76
C LEU A 176 19.28 10.24 8.63
N ASP A 177 19.87 9.92 9.77
CA ASP A 177 21.26 9.49 9.87
C ASP A 177 21.37 7.97 9.82
N GLY A 178 21.67 7.45 8.64
CA GLY A 178 21.95 6.04 8.41
C GLY A 178 23.44 5.68 8.49
N THR A 179 24.33 6.64 8.73
CA THR A 179 25.79 6.47 8.52
C THR A 179 26.40 5.41 9.43
N ARG A 180 25.89 5.27 10.66
CA ARG A 180 26.24 4.19 11.60
C ARG A 180 26.00 2.77 11.07
N TRP A 181 25.14 2.61 10.07
CA TRP A 181 24.85 1.34 9.40
C TRP A 181 25.45 1.25 8.00
N GLY A 182 26.36 2.16 7.64
CA GLY A 182 26.93 2.26 6.30
C GLY A 182 25.94 2.76 5.24
N MET A 183 24.89 3.47 5.64
CA MET A 183 23.89 4.05 4.73
C MET A 183 24.10 5.58 4.61
N PRO A 184 23.78 6.20 3.46
CA PRO A 184 23.94 7.64 3.30
C PRO A 184 22.96 8.44 4.17
N LEU A 185 23.27 9.72 4.41
CA LEU A 185 22.30 10.67 4.95
C LEU A 185 21.12 10.79 4.00
N ARG A 186 19.91 10.63 4.53
CA ARG A 186 18.68 10.69 3.75
C ARG A 186 17.91 11.97 4.07
N PRO A 187 17.80 12.95 3.15
CA PRO A 187 17.02 14.16 3.41
C PRO A 187 15.58 13.77 3.70
N VAL A 188 15.01 14.29 4.79
CA VAL A 188 13.61 14.08 5.18
C VAL A 188 12.81 15.36 5.35
N ILE A 189 13.48 16.50 5.50
CA ILE A 189 12.89 17.83 5.35
C ILE A 189 13.78 18.59 4.38
N GLY A 190 13.18 19.15 3.32
CA GLY A 190 13.87 19.95 2.32
C GLY A 190 14.19 21.37 2.79
N VAL A 191 14.89 22.13 1.94
CA VAL A 191 15.14 23.57 2.14
C VAL A 191 13.85 24.40 2.09
N ASP A 192 12.80 23.86 1.47
CA ASP A 192 11.44 24.40 1.42
C ASP A 192 10.64 24.09 2.70
N ALA A 193 11.29 23.51 3.72
CA ALA A 193 10.71 23.06 4.98
C ALA A 193 9.60 21.98 4.83
N HIS A 194 9.46 21.36 3.66
CA HIS A 194 8.47 20.31 3.45
C HIS A 194 8.99 18.95 3.89
N ALA A 195 8.21 18.24 4.70
CA ALA A 195 8.51 16.89 5.12
C ALA A 195 8.28 15.90 3.96
N ASN A 196 9.24 15.02 3.71
CA ASN A 196 9.06 13.95 2.74
C ASN A 196 8.25 12.78 3.34
N TYR A 197 7.92 11.82 2.49
CA TYR A 197 7.08 10.69 2.86
C TYR A 197 7.66 9.83 4.00
N LEU A 198 8.99 9.73 4.17
CA LEU A 198 9.59 8.94 5.24
C LEU A 198 9.34 9.55 6.61
N LEU A 199 9.47 10.87 6.74
CA LEU A 199 9.17 11.53 8.01
C LEU A 199 7.69 11.43 8.34
N VAL A 200 6.83 11.55 7.34
CA VAL A 200 5.38 11.37 7.52
C VAL A 200 5.06 9.94 8.00
N ILE A 201 5.69 8.91 7.43
CA ILE A 201 5.56 7.53 7.91
C ILE A 201 6.06 7.38 9.36
N LEU A 202 7.24 7.93 9.69
CA LEU A 202 7.81 7.83 11.03
C LEU A 202 6.92 8.49 12.08
N ARG A 203 6.36 9.65 11.76
CA ARG A 203 5.44 10.40 12.61
C ARG A 203 4.16 9.63 12.93
N ASP A 204 3.73 8.79 12.00
CA ASP A 204 2.56 7.93 12.17
C ASP A 204 2.88 6.61 12.88
N LEU A 205 4.02 6.01 12.58
CA LEU A 205 4.41 4.71 13.13
C LEU A 205 4.99 4.81 14.54
N ILE A 206 5.93 5.72 14.81
CA ILE A 206 6.65 5.79 16.08
C ILE A 206 5.71 5.82 17.29
N PRO A 207 4.67 6.69 17.34
CA PRO A 207 3.80 6.78 18.51
C PRO A 207 2.97 5.51 18.77
N ARG A 208 2.90 4.59 17.80
CA ARG A 208 2.14 3.34 17.90
C ARG A 208 2.95 2.18 18.42
N LEU A 209 4.28 2.30 18.45
CA LEU A 209 5.16 1.20 18.76
C LEU A 209 5.50 1.16 20.24
N ALA A 210 5.26 0.02 20.87
CA ALA A 210 5.86 -0.34 22.14
C ALA A 210 7.18 -1.08 21.91
N ALA A 211 8.07 -1.04 22.91
CA ALA A 211 9.29 -1.83 22.88
C ALA A 211 8.97 -3.33 22.75
N GLY A 212 9.55 -3.98 21.75
CA GLY A 212 9.32 -5.40 21.46
C GLY A 212 8.17 -5.68 20.49
N ASP A 213 7.42 -4.67 20.05
CA ASP A 213 6.42 -4.82 18.97
C ASP A 213 7.10 -5.29 17.68
N GLU A 214 6.44 -6.19 16.96
CA GLU A 214 6.86 -6.58 15.62
C GLU A 214 6.19 -5.69 14.59
N VAL A 215 6.93 -5.27 13.57
CA VAL A 215 6.41 -4.38 12.51
C VAL A 215 6.72 -4.99 11.17
N LEU A 216 5.69 -5.32 10.39
CA LEU A 216 5.86 -5.75 9.00
C LEU A 216 5.64 -4.56 8.06
N LEU A 217 6.73 -4.10 7.46
CA LEU A 217 6.73 -3.06 6.44
C LEU A 217 6.54 -3.69 5.06
N VAL A 218 5.42 -3.42 4.39
CA VAL A 218 5.14 -3.90 3.02
C VAL A 218 5.32 -2.73 2.06
N TYR A 219 6.16 -2.86 1.03
CA TYR A 219 6.51 -1.71 0.20
C TYR A 219 6.84 -2.09 -1.25
N ASP A 220 6.84 -1.11 -2.14
CA ASP A 220 7.30 -1.25 -3.53
C ASP A 220 8.81 -1.45 -3.54
N ASP A 221 9.32 -2.50 -4.21
CA ASP A 221 10.75 -2.86 -4.22
C ASP A 221 11.69 -1.72 -4.62
N ASP A 222 11.23 -0.76 -5.44
CA ASP A 222 12.00 0.45 -5.78
C ASP A 222 12.32 1.34 -4.55
N LEU A 223 11.62 1.14 -3.43
CA LEU A 223 11.82 1.85 -2.16
C LEU A 223 12.69 1.05 -1.17
N ALA A 224 13.34 -0.03 -1.60
CA ALA A 224 14.07 -0.94 -0.72
C ALA A 224 15.13 -0.26 0.16
N HIS A 225 15.85 0.73 -0.36
CA HIS A 225 16.84 1.48 0.42
C HIS A 225 16.20 2.33 1.52
N ASP A 226 15.14 3.06 1.19
CA ASP A 226 14.42 3.91 2.13
C ASP A 226 13.73 3.07 3.23
N TYR A 227 13.16 1.91 2.87
CA TYR A 227 12.56 0.98 3.84
C TYR A 227 13.58 0.17 4.66
N ALA A 228 14.80 -0.04 4.13
CA ALA A 228 15.90 -0.58 4.93
C ALA A 228 16.32 0.42 6.02
N LEU A 229 16.41 1.72 5.69
CA LEU A 229 16.72 2.77 6.66
C LEU A 229 15.60 2.89 7.70
N LEU A 230 14.34 2.89 7.26
CA LEU A 230 13.17 2.90 8.14
C LEU A 230 13.22 1.73 9.13
N ALA A 231 13.49 0.50 8.67
CA ALA A 231 13.62 -0.65 9.54
C ALA A 231 14.76 -0.49 10.57
N ARG A 232 15.90 0.08 10.19
CA ARG A 232 16.99 0.34 11.14
C ARG A 232 16.60 1.36 12.21
N VAL A 233 15.94 2.45 11.81
CA VAL A 233 15.41 3.46 12.72
C VAL A 233 14.39 2.86 13.70
N LEU A 234 13.41 2.10 13.21
CA LEU A 234 12.42 1.46 14.08
C LEU A 234 13.04 0.44 15.04
N ALA A 235 14.07 -0.30 14.60
CA ALA A 235 14.81 -1.23 15.46
C ALA A 235 15.57 -0.51 16.58
N GLU A 236 16.22 0.62 16.29
CA GLU A 236 16.88 1.45 17.30
C GLU A 236 15.89 2.00 18.34
N LEU A 237 14.64 2.22 17.93
CA LEU A 237 13.53 2.64 18.81
C LEU A 237 12.88 1.46 19.56
N GLY A 238 13.42 0.24 19.44
CA GLY A 238 13.02 -0.93 20.22
C GLY A 238 12.01 -1.85 19.55
N ALA A 239 11.59 -1.56 18.30
CA ALA A 239 10.71 -2.46 17.54
C ALA A 239 11.49 -3.61 16.90
N ARG A 240 10.76 -4.58 16.33
CA ARG A 240 11.31 -5.73 15.58
C ARG A 240 10.79 -5.70 14.13
N PRO A 241 11.42 -4.90 13.26
CA PRO A 241 10.92 -4.72 11.91
C PRO A 241 11.26 -5.91 11.02
N SER A 242 10.29 -6.33 10.23
CA SER A 242 10.41 -7.21 9.07
C SER A 242 10.01 -6.43 7.82
N ARG A 243 10.55 -6.85 6.68
CA ARG A 243 10.37 -6.17 5.39
C ARG A 243 9.81 -7.13 4.37
N LEU A 244 8.79 -6.70 3.63
CA LEU A 244 8.19 -7.43 2.52
C LEU A 244 8.16 -6.52 1.28
N PRO A 245 9.20 -6.54 0.43
CA PRO A 245 9.18 -5.87 -0.85
C PRO A 245 8.23 -6.57 -1.82
N LEU A 246 7.48 -5.78 -2.59
CA LEU A 246 6.62 -6.24 -3.68
C LEU A 246 7.09 -5.61 -4.99
N GLY A 247 7.39 -6.44 -5.98
CA GLY A 247 7.78 -5.98 -7.31
C GLY A 247 6.58 -5.42 -8.08
N ARG A 248 6.82 -4.36 -8.85
CA ARG A 248 5.83 -3.78 -9.76
C ARG A 248 5.41 -4.76 -10.84
N VAL A 249 4.20 -4.59 -11.34
CA VAL A 249 3.67 -5.36 -12.48
C VAL A 249 3.92 -4.54 -13.76
N PRO A 250 4.81 -4.99 -14.67
CA PRO A 250 5.02 -4.34 -15.96
C PRO A 250 3.75 -4.37 -16.81
N ILE A 251 3.49 -3.30 -17.56
CA ILE A 251 2.44 -3.24 -18.60
C ILE A 251 3.15 -3.15 -19.94
N GLY A 252 2.78 -4.02 -20.89
CA GLY A 252 3.48 -4.10 -22.18
C GLY A 252 4.97 -4.42 -22.07
N GLY A 253 5.38 -5.18 -21.04
CA GLY A 253 6.79 -5.51 -20.81
C GLY A 253 7.62 -4.44 -20.09
N VAL A 254 7.05 -3.27 -19.80
CA VAL A 254 7.79 -2.14 -19.25
C VAL A 254 7.33 -1.82 -17.83
N VAL A 255 8.28 -1.76 -16.89
CA VAL A 255 8.05 -1.18 -15.57
C VAL A 255 8.20 0.32 -15.69
N ARG A 256 7.08 1.05 -15.62
CA ARG A 256 7.07 2.51 -15.73
C ARG A 256 6.20 3.11 -14.63
N SER A 257 6.64 4.24 -14.07
CA SER A 257 5.79 5.03 -13.20
C SER A 257 4.56 5.52 -13.97
N SER A 258 3.39 5.39 -13.36
CA SER A 258 2.12 5.81 -13.97
C SER A 258 2.06 7.29 -14.34
N ARG A 259 2.97 8.13 -13.79
CA ARG A 259 3.09 9.55 -14.14
C ARG A 259 3.41 9.77 -15.61
N HIS A 260 3.85 8.73 -16.32
CA HIS A 260 4.18 8.75 -17.74
C HIS A 260 3.11 8.09 -18.63
N GLY A 261 1.92 7.76 -18.10
CA GLY A 261 0.85 7.13 -18.87
C GLY A 261 1.15 5.67 -19.26
N GLY A 262 0.54 5.21 -20.35
CA GLY A 262 0.76 3.87 -20.91
C GLY A 262 0.03 2.74 -20.18
N TRP A 263 -0.97 3.08 -19.37
CA TRP A 263 -1.77 2.15 -18.58
C TRP A 263 -3.23 2.05 -19.07
N ASP A 264 -3.55 2.71 -20.17
CA ASP A 264 -4.87 2.68 -20.81
C ASP A 264 -5.34 1.24 -21.02
N GLY A 265 -6.59 0.98 -20.66
CA GLY A 265 -7.18 -0.35 -20.75
C GLY A 265 -6.73 -1.35 -19.66
N HIS A 266 -5.84 -0.96 -18.74
CA HIS A 266 -5.30 -1.83 -17.68
C HIS A 266 -5.71 -1.40 -16.27
N SER A 267 -6.59 -0.40 -16.13
CA SER A 267 -7.14 0.00 -14.83
C SER A 267 -7.96 -1.13 -14.21
N LEU A 268 -8.03 -1.18 -12.88
CA LEU A 268 -8.83 -2.19 -12.18
C LEU A 268 -10.31 -2.12 -12.59
N GLY A 269 -10.85 -0.92 -12.79
CA GLY A 269 -12.20 -0.72 -13.32
C GLY A 269 -12.39 -1.42 -14.66
N ARG A 270 -11.46 -1.22 -15.60
CA ARG A 270 -11.51 -1.88 -16.90
C ARG A 270 -11.37 -3.40 -16.81
N LEU A 271 -10.48 -3.90 -15.94
CA LEU A 271 -10.32 -5.33 -15.72
C LEU A 271 -11.59 -5.95 -15.12
N ALA A 272 -12.23 -5.28 -14.17
CA ALA A 272 -13.48 -5.72 -13.58
C ALA A 272 -14.59 -5.84 -14.64
N GLU A 273 -14.77 -4.82 -15.48
CA GLU A 273 -15.75 -4.85 -16.59
C GLU A 273 -15.53 -6.05 -17.53
N LEU A 274 -14.29 -6.34 -17.89
CA LEU A 274 -13.96 -7.43 -18.81
C LEU A 274 -14.18 -8.80 -18.15
N CYS A 275 -13.75 -8.97 -16.90
CA CYS A 275 -13.84 -10.26 -16.22
C CYS A 275 -15.28 -10.61 -15.82
N LEU A 276 -16.03 -9.64 -15.30
CA LEU A 276 -17.39 -9.86 -14.78
C LEU A 276 -18.45 -10.05 -15.87
N ARG A 277 -18.11 -9.86 -17.14
CA ARG A 277 -18.96 -10.27 -18.27
C ARG A 277 -19.01 -11.80 -18.45
N GLU A 278 -18.01 -12.50 -17.94
CA GLU A 278 -17.84 -13.94 -18.18
C GLU A 278 -17.81 -14.75 -16.88
N PHE A 279 -17.32 -14.16 -15.78
CA PHE A 279 -17.12 -14.86 -14.52
C PHE A 279 -17.95 -14.22 -13.40
N ASP A 280 -18.55 -15.06 -12.56
CA ASP A 280 -19.27 -14.62 -11.37
C ASP A 280 -18.34 -13.93 -10.35
N PRO A 281 -18.87 -13.06 -9.47
CA PRO A 281 -18.05 -12.32 -8.51
C PRO A 281 -17.11 -13.18 -7.63
N PRO A 282 -17.50 -14.34 -7.08
CA PRO A 282 -16.58 -15.19 -6.30
C PRO A 282 -15.41 -15.71 -7.15
N VAL A 283 -15.67 -16.07 -8.42
CA VAL A 283 -14.64 -16.51 -9.37
C VAL A 283 -13.67 -15.37 -9.66
N TYR A 284 -14.20 -14.15 -9.88
CA TYR A 284 -13.41 -12.95 -10.05
C TYR A 284 -12.49 -12.68 -8.86
N ARG A 285 -13.01 -12.72 -7.63
CA ARG A 285 -12.25 -12.49 -6.39
C ARG A 285 -11.10 -13.48 -6.21
N LEU A 286 -11.39 -14.77 -6.35
CA LEU A 286 -10.39 -15.83 -6.20
C LEU A 286 -9.38 -15.79 -7.35
N GLY A 287 -9.84 -15.71 -8.61
CA GLY A 287 -8.98 -15.73 -9.78
C GLY A 287 -8.01 -14.55 -9.84
N MET A 288 -8.45 -13.36 -9.43
CA MET A 288 -7.58 -12.19 -9.28
C MET A 288 -6.46 -12.45 -8.25
N ARG A 289 -6.77 -13.04 -7.09
CA ARG A 289 -5.76 -13.42 -6.09
C ARG A 289 -4.81 -14.49 -6.61
N LEU A 290 -5.31 -15.54 -7.26
CA LEU A 290 -4.47 -16.58 -7.88
C LEU A 290 -3.47 -15.96 -8.88
N TYR A 291 -3.94 -15.07 -9.74
CA TYR A 291 -3.11 -14.43 -10.75
C TYR A 291 -2.07 -13.48 -10.14
N PHE A 292 -2.50 -12.51 -9.33
CA PHE A 292 -1.61 -11.48 -8.80
C PHE A 292 -0.66 -11.97 -7.69
N ILE A 293 -1.02 -13.04 -6.99
CA ILE A 293 -0.19 -13.61 -5.92
C ILE A 293 0.69 -14.74 -6.43
N ALA A 294 0.10 -15.80 -7.01
CA ALA A 294 0.84 -17.00 -7.35
C ALA A 294 1.52 -16.91 -8.73
N MET A 295 0.84 -16.37 -9.73
CA MET A 295 1.40 -16.32 -11.10
C MET A 295 2.40 -15.18 -11.25
N LEU A 296 2.05 -13.96 -10.85
CA LEU A 296 2.97 -12.81 -10.90
C LEU A 296 4.02 -12.81 -9.77
N LYS A 297 3.86 -13.66 -8.74
CA LYS A 297 4.80 -13.86 -7.62
C LYS A 297 5.12 -12.56 -6.87
N ARG A 298 6.01 -12.65 -5.87
CA ARG A 298 6.41 -11.50 -5.05
C ARG A 298 7.15 -10.44 -5.85
N THR A 299 8.26 -10.84 -6.48
CA THR A 299 9.25 -9.95 -7.11
C THR A 299 9.35 -10.12 -8.62
N ALA A 300 8.53 -10.99 -9.25
CA ALA A 300 8.73 -11.29 -10.66
C ALA A 300 8.39 -10.08 -11.55
N SER A 301 9.24 -9.89 -12.56
CA SER A 301 9.12 -8.89 -13.63
C SER A 301 8.26 -9.39 -14.79
N GLU A 302 7.42 -10.39 -14.57
CA GLU A 302 6.55 -10.90 -15.63
C GLU A 302 5.51 -9.82 -15.97
N PRO A 303 5.37 -9.47 -17.26
CA PRO A 303 4.38 -8.47 -17.65
C PRO A 303 2.97 -8.95 -17.34
N PHE A 304 2.06 -7.99 -17.21
CA PHE A 304 0.65 -8.29 -17.18
C PHE A 304 0.21 -9.00 -18.47
N ARG A 305 -0.45 -10.15 -18.32
CA ARG A 305 -0.88 -11.06 -19.38
C ARG A 305 -2.39 -11.38 -19.23
N PRO A 306 -3.27 -10.76 -20.04
CA PRO A 306 -4.71 -11.00 -19.98
C PRO A 306 -5.10 -12.49 -20.16
N ASP A 307 -4.35 -13.21 -20.99
CA ASP A 307 -4.54 -14.64 -21.25
C ASP A 307 -4.29 -15.49 -20.00
N LEU A 308 -3.26 -15.15 -19.22
CA LEU A 308 -2.95 -15.83 -17.96
C LEU A 308 -3.96 -15.48 -16.86
N LEU A 309 -4.42 -14.22 -16.81
CA LEU A 309 -5.51 -13.82 -15.91
C LEU A 309 -6.78 -14.62 -16.20
N ARG A 310 -7.18 -14.76 -17.47
CA ARG A 310 -8.34 -15.58 -17.86
C ARG A 310 -8.18 -17.03 -17.42
N ARG A 311 -6.99 -17.63 -17.60
CA ARG A 311 -6.71 -18.99 -17.13
C ARG A 311 -6.85 -19.11 -15.61
N ALA A 312 -6.40 -18.12 -14.85
CA ALA A 312 -6.55 -18.08 -13.40
C ALA A 312 -8.03 -18.01 -12.98
N LEU A 313 -8.84 -17.21 -13.68
CA LEU A 313 -10.29 -17.12 -13.46
C LEU A 313 -10.99 -18.45 -13.76
N SER A 314 -10.71 -19.08 -14.90
CA SER A 314 -11.26 -20.40 -15.22
C SER A 314 -10.85 -21.46 -14.18
N ARG A 315 -9.62 -21.38 -13.65
CA ARG A 315 -9.17 -22.27 -12.58
C ARG A 315 -9.91 -22.02 -11.27
N ALA A 316 -10.11 -20.76 -10.90
CA ALA A 316 -10.89 -20.37 -9.72
C ALA A 316 -12.32 -20.92 -9.79
N GLY A 317 -12.98 -20.86 -10.96
CA GLY A 317 -14.31 -21.42 -11.15
C GLY A 317 -14.37 -22.93 -10.87
N ARG A 318 -13.38 -23.69 -11.37
CA ARG A 318 -13.28 -25.13 -11.07
C ARG A 318 -13.06 -25.39 -9.57
N MET A 319 -12.16 -24.64 -8.94
CA MET A 319 -11.87 -24.81 -7.51
C MET A 319 -13.10 -24.53 -6.63
N LEU A 320 -13.90 -23.52 -6.98
CA LEU A 320 -15.13 -23.20 -6.25
C LEU A 320 -16.20 -24.29 -6.44
N GLY A 321 -16.34 -24.83 -7.66
CA GLY A 321 -17.24 -25.96 -7.92
C GLY A 321 -16.85 -27.23 -7.15
N GLU A 322 -15.55 -27.55 -7.09
CA GLU A 322 -15.03 -28.70 -6.33
C GLU A 322 -15.16 -28.50 -4.81
N ALA A 323 -14.97 -27.28 -4.31
CA ALA A 323 -15.06 -26.97 -2.89
C ALA A 323 -16.50 -27.14 -2.35
N GLY A 324 -17.52 -26.78 -3.14
CA GLY A 324 -18.92 -26.99 -2.75
C GLY A 324 -19.32 -28.47 -2.60
N ALA A 325 -18.64 -29.37 -3.30
CA ALA A 325 -18.86 -30.81 -3.22
C ALA A 325 -18.04 -31.50 -2.11
N ALA A 326 -16.92 -30.89 -1.70
CA ALA A 326 -16.02 -31.43 -0.69
C ALA A 326 -16.41 -30.95 0.71
N GLY A 327 -17.13 -31.77 1.48
CA GLY A 327 -17.33 -31.53 2.90
C GLY A 327 -15.97 -31.51 3.62
N ALA A 328 -15.45 -30.32 3.93
CA ALA A 328 -14.11 -30.18 4.50
C ALA A 328 -14.18 -29.60 5.92
N THR A 329 -14.03 -30.49 6.89
CA THR A 329 -13.65 -30.20 8.27
C THR A 329 -12.13 -30.28 8.38
N GLY A 330 -11.48 -29.15 8.66
CA GLY A 330 -10.04 -29.10 8.90
C GLY A 330 -9.70 -27.93 9.82
N ASP A 331 -8.71 -28.10 10.69
CA ASP A 331 -8.20 -27.03 11.56
C ASP A 331 -7.47 -25.98 10.71
N LEU A 332 -8.22 -24.95 10.30
CA LEU A 332 -7.71 -23.85 9.48
C LEU A 332 -6.52 -23.13 10.14
N PRO A 333 -6.56 -22.76 11.44
CA PRO A 333 -5.37 -22.23 12.12
C PRO A 333 -4.13 -23.14 12.04
N ALA A 334 -4.27 -24.46 12.24
CA ALA A 334 -3.13 -25.38 12.09
C ALA A 334 -2.59 -25.43 10.66
N TYR A 335 -3.50 -25.44 9.67
CA TYR A 335 -3.11 -25.37 8.26
C TYR A 335 -2.33 -24.09 7.95
N LEU A 336 -2.83 -22.93 8.39
CA LEU A 336 -2.20 -21.62 8.17
C LEU A 336 -0.82 -21.49 8.84
N ARG A 337 -0.63 -22.09 10.02
CA ARG A 337 0.68 -22.12 10.69
C ARG A 337 1.78 -22.77 9.85
N GLY A 338 1.43 -23.72 8.96
CA GLY A 338 2.39 -24.32 8.02
C GLY A 338 2.95 -23.34 6.97
N PHE A 339 2.27 -22.22 6.76
CA PHE A 339 2.65 -21.16 5.83
C PHE A 339 3.21 -19.90 6.53
N ALA A 340 3.32 -19.93 7.86
CA ALA A 340 3.95 -18.84 8.60
C ALA A 340 5.44 -18.70 8.27
N THR A 341 5.92 -17.47 8.25
CA THR A 341 7.34 -17.12 8.13
C THR A 341 8.04 -17.17 9.50
N PRO A 342 9.38 -17.07 9.56
CA PRO A 342 10.08 -16.94 10.85
C PRO A 342 9.65 -15.73 11.68
N ALA A 343 9.10 -14.69 11.05
CA ALA A 343 8.52 -13.52 11.70
C ALA A 343 7.03 -13.70 12.07
N GLY A 344 6.48 -14.90 11.89
CA GLY A 344 5.16 -15.28 12.39
C GLY A 344 3.96 -14.72 11.61
N TRP A 345 4.16 -14.14 10.42
CA TRP A 345 3.08 -13.80 9.49
C TRP A 345 2.93 -14.87 8.41
N VAL A 346 1.70 -15.08 7.91
CA VAL A 346 1.38 -16.05 6.87
C VAL A 346 1.81 -15.52 5.51
N ASP A 347 2.65 -16.28 4.80
CA ASP A 347 3.16 -15.89 3.48
C ASP A 347 2.07 -16.04 2.40
N PRO A 348 1.61 -14.92 1.76
CA PRO A 348 0.56 -14.99 0.76
C PRO A 348 0.91 -15.88 -0.42
N TYR A 349 2.15 -15.83 -0.91
CA TYR A 349 2.57 -16.64 -2.04
C TYR A 349 2.57 -18.11 -1.70
N ARG A 350 3.20 -18.51 -0.58
CA ARG A 350 3.22 -19.92 -0.18
C ARG A 350 1.82 -20.46 0.07
N LEU A 351 0.93 -19.65 0.66
CA LEU A 351 -0.46 -20.03 0.91
C LEU A 351 -1.25 -20.19 -0.40
N THR A 352 -1.14 -19.24 -1.33
CA THR A 352 -1.85 -19.29 -2.61
C THR A 352 -1.29 -20.38 -3.52
N ASP A 353 0.03 -20.57 -3.54
CA ASP A 353 0.67 -21.67 -4.27
C ASP A 353 0.22 -23.04 -3.72
N GLY A 354 0.08 -23.14 -2.40
CA GLY A 354 -0.43 -24.32 -1.71
C GLY A 354 -1.85 -24.74 -2.14
N LEU A 355 -2.67 -23.80 -2.64
CA LEU A 355 -3.99 -24.10 -3.20
C LEU A 355 -3.92 -24.96 -4.48
N PHE A 356 -2.82 -24.90 -5.23
CA PHE A 356 -2.64 -25.72 -6.43
C PHE A 356 -2.15 -27.12 -6.11
N ALA A 357 -1.33 -27.26 -5.06
CA ALA A 357 -0.64 -28.50 -4.75
C ALA A 357 -1.39 -29.42 -3.78
N ARG A 358 -2.32 -28.90 -2.98
CA ARG A 358 -2.98 -29.64 -1.89
C ARG A 358 -4.48 -29.40 -1.85
N ARG A 359 -5.23 -30.37 -1.32
CA ARG A 359 -6.62 -30.17 -0.94
C ARG A 359 -6.67 -29.22 0.27
N ALA A 360 -6.91 -27.95 0.01
CA ALA A 360 -7.04 -26.95 1.07
C ALA A 360 -8.37 -27.11 1.83
N PRO A 361 -8.44 -26.74 3.12
CA PRO A 361 -9.71 -26.67 3.83
C PRO A 361 -10.68 -25.71 3.10
N ALA A 362 -11.95 -26.09 2.93
CA ALA A 362 -12.93 -25.25 2.23
C ALA A 362 -13.05 -23.85 2.88
N ALA A 363 -13.04 -23.82 4.22
CA ALA A 363 -13.06 -22.58 5.01
C ALA A 363 -11.91 -21.61 4.71
N LEU A 364 -10.80 -22.08 4.09
CA LEU A 364 -9.72 -21.19 3.65
C LEU A 364 -10.21 -20.23 2.55
N LEU A 365 -11.03 -20.70 1.62
CA LEU A 365 -11.56 -19.86 0.54
C LEU A 365 -12.41 -18.73 1.14
N ASP A 366 -13.33 -19.07 2.03
CA ASP A 366 -14.25 -18.11 2.64
C ASP A 366 -13.56 -17.10 3.55
N HIS A 367 -12.61 -17.54 4.38
CA HIS A 367 -11.98 -16.65 5.36
C HIS A 367 -10.82 -15.82 4.80
N VAL A 368 -10.17 -16.27 3.73
CA VAL A 368 -8.94 -15.64 3.20
C VAL A 368 -9.07 -15.12 1.77
N TYR A 369 -9.84 -15.75 0.89
CA TYR A 369 -9.84 -15.43 -0.55
C TYR A 369 -11.13 -14.79 -1.08
N LEU A 370 -12.25 -14.93 -0.38
CA LEU A 370 -13.57 -14.39 -0.75
C LEU A 370 -14.01 -13.22 0.13
#